data_AF-A0A7W9YDJ9-F1
#
_entry.id   AF-A0A7W9YDJ9-F1
#
_cell.length_a   1.000
_cell.length_b   1.000
_cell.length_c   1.000
_cell.angle_alpha   90.00
_cell.angle_beta   90.00
_cell.angle_gamma   90.00
#
_symmetry.space_group_name_H-M   'P 1'
#
loop_
_entity.id
_entity.type
_entity.pdbx_description
1 polymer ?
#
loop_
_entity_poly.entity_id
_entity_poly.type
_entity_poly.pdbx_seq_one_letter_code
_entity_poly.pdbx_strand_id
1 'polypeptide(L)'
;MGTSKHSRPCPAPTAVPRSTERIHLTRLAAELTGYGVWARIIEDTTPYLRVSHPDSARAIEDVACERRRHDHAFIASCGIYLGTSDSIKLTAKKVAWLVGTIDR
;
A
#
# COMPACT_ATOMS: atom_id res chain seq x y z
N MET A 1 -5.12 -34.47 37.64
CA MET A 1 -4.27 -33.33 37.22
C MET A 1 -3.83 -33.62 35.79
N GLY A 2 -4.21 -32.96 34.71
CA GLY A 2 -5.12 -31.87 34.38
C GLY A 2 -4.89 -31.63 32.89
N THR A 3 -5.74 -32.19 32.02
CA THR A 3 -5.58 -32.10 30.55
C THR A 3 -6.09 -30.76 30.07
N SER A 4 -5.18 -29.82 29.82
CA SER A 4 -5.54 -28.54 29.21
C SER A 4 -5.74 -28.72 27.71
N LYS A 5 -7.00 -29.03 27.34
CA LYS A 5 -7.59 -28.66 26.05
C LYS A 5 -7.61 -27.13 25.99
N HIS A 6 -7.17 -26.54 24.88
CA HIS A 6 -7.74 -25.37 24.17
C HIS A 6 -6.71 -24.79 23.19
N SER A 7 -6.35 -25.55 22.16
CA SER A 7 -5.79 -24.94 20.95
C SER A 7 -6.94 -24.23 20.24
N ARG A 8 -7.10 -22.93 20.46
CA ARG A 8 -8.03 -22.09 19.69
C ARG A 8 -7.66 -22.24 18.21
N PRO A 9 -8.60 -22.63 17.33
CA PRO A 9 -8.40 -22.44 15.90
C PRO A 9 -8.25 -20.93 15.68
N CYS A 10 -7.09 -20.48 15.19
CA CYS A 10 -7.03 -19.16 14.57
C CYS A 10 -8.05 -19.18 13.43
N PRO A 11 -9.03 -18.27 13.39
CA PRO A 11 -9.84 -18.12 12.19
C PRO A 11 -8.87 -17.79 11.07
N ALA A 12 -8.83 -18.66 10.04
CA ALA A 12 -8.15 -18.34 8.80
C ALA A 12 -8.68 -16.98 8.34
N PRO A 13 -7.80 -16.01 7.98
CA PRO A 13 -8.26 -14.73 7.51
C PRO A 13 -9.19 -15.00 6.33
N THR A 14 -10.48 -14.72 6.53
CA THR A 14 -11.50 -14.75 5.50
C THR A 14 -10.93 -13.95 4.35
N ALA A 15 -10.69 -14.61 3.22
CA ALA A 15 -10.16 -13.99 2.03
C ALA A 15 -11.15 -12.89 1.63
N VAL A 16 -10.85 -11.66 2.06
CA VAL A 16 -11.62 -10.47 1.73
C VAL A 16 -11.67 -10.46 0.20
N PRO A 17 -12.86 -10.30 -0.41
CA PRO A 17 -12.96 -10.12 -1.86
C PRO A 17 -11.90 -9.10 -2.27
N ARG A 18 -11.05 -9.42 -3.25
CA ARG A 18 -9.98 -8.52 -3.69
C ARG A 18 -10.64 -7.25 -4.21
N SER A 19 -10.72 -6.22 -3.38
CA SER A 19 -11.29 -4.94 -3.77
C SER A 19 -10.49 -4.37 -4.94
N THR A 20 -11.14 -3.63 -5.82
CA THR A 20 -10.47 -3.02 -6.98
C THR A 20 -9.32 -2.12 -6.53
N GLU A 21 -9.48 -1.44 -5.38
CA GLU A 21 -8.45 -0.66 -4.70
C GLU A 21 -7.22 -1.51 -4.40
N ARG A 22 -7.39 -2.71 -3.83
CA ARG A 22 -6.29 -3.63 -3.54
C ARG A 22 -5.51 -4.02 -4.80
N ILE A 23 -6.20 -4.23 -5.93
CA ILE A 23 -5.55 -4.53 -7.21
C ILE A 23 -4.67 -3.36 -7.64
N HIS A 24 -5.19 -2.12 -7.55
CA HIS A 24 -4.42 -0.93 -7.90
C HIS A 24 -3.23 -0.68 -6.95
N LEU A 25 -3.40 -0.87 -5.65
CA LEU A 25 -2.32 -0.80 -4.67
C LEU A 25 -1.25 -1.87 -4.93
N THR A 26 -1.65 -3.09 -5.32
CA THR A 26 -0.70 -4.16 -5.69
C THR A 26 0.12 -3.79 -6.91
N ARG A 27 -0.52 -3.21 -7.93
CA ARG A 27 0.18 -2.75 -9.13
C ARG A 27 1.15 -1.60 -8.80
N LEU A 28 0.75 -0.67 -7.94
CA LEU A 28 1.62 0.43 -7.51
C LEU A 28 2.83 -0.11 -6.73
N ALA A 29 2.61 -1.05 -5.80
CA ALA A 29 3.67 -1.72 -5.06
C ALA A 29 4.68 -2.41 -5.99
N ALA A 30 4.20 -3.07 -7.06
CA ALA A 30 5.07 -3.71 -8.04
C ALA A 30 5.97 -2.69 -8.75
N GLU A 31 5.43 -1.55 -9.21
CA GLU A 31 6.22 -0.50 -9.86
C GLU A 31 7.24 0.15 -8.91
N LEU A 32 6.91 0.26 -7.62
CA LEU A 32 7.79 0.83 -6.60
C LEU A 32 9.06 0.01 -6.35
N THR A 33 9.04 -1.30 -6.64
CA THR A 33 10.24 -2.14 -6.55
C THR A 33 11.37 -1.64 -7.45
N GLY A 34 11.05 -1.06 -8.61
CA GLY A 34 12.03 -0.47 -9.53
C GLY A 34 12.73 0.77 -8.99
N TYR A 35 12.19 1.39 -7.94
CA TYR A 35 12.75 2.59 -7.31
C TYR A 35 13.38 2.30 -5.93
N GLY A 36 13.57 1.03 -5.57
CA GLY A 36 14.13 0.64 -4.27
C GLY A 36 13.22 0.99 -3.08
N VAL A 37 11.94 1.28 -3.31
CA VAL A 37 10.99 1.60 -2.24
C VAL A 37 10.44 0.31 -1.65
N TRP A 38 10.52 0.15 -0.33
CA TRP A 38 9.81 -0.93 0.34
C TRP A 38 8.32 -0.60 0.40
N ALA A 39 7.45 -1.56 0.07
CA ALA A 39 6.01 -1.35 0.02
C ALA A 39 5.25 -2.55 0.57
N ARG A 40 4.23 -2.29 1.39
CA ARG A 40 3.37 -3.31 1.98
C ARG A 40 1.92 -2.84 2.01
N ILE A 41 1.01 -3.68 1.53
CA ILE A 41 -0.43 -3.42 1.65
C ILE A 41 -0.87 -3.75 3.07
N ILE A 42 -1.59 -2.82 3.70
CA ILE A 42 -2.23 -3.00 4.98
C ILE A 42 -3.73 -3.19 4.74
N GLU A 43 -4.26 -4.34 5.16
CA GLU A 43 -5.67 -4.69 5.06
C GLU A 43 -6.40 -4.19 6.31
N ASP A 44 -6.78 -2.92 6.32
CA ASP A 44 -7.71 -2.34 7.30
C ASP A 44 -9.11 -2.22 6.67
N THR A 45 -10.03 -1.51 7.31
CA THR A 45 -11.38 -1.18 6.82
C THR A 45 -11.35 -0.62 5.39
N THR A 46 -10.32 0.15 5.06
CA THR A 46 -9.98 0.54 3.68
C THR A 46 -8.51 0.20 3.45
N PRO A 47 -8.16 -0.60 2.43
CA PRO A 47 -6.78 -0.98 2.19
C PRO A 47 -5.95 0.24 1.77
N TYR A 48 -4.71 0.29 2.26
CA TYR A 48 -3.74 1.31 1.87
C TYR A 48 -2.35 0.67 1.69
N LEU A 49 -1.48 1.36 0.96
CA LEU A 49 -0.10 0.94 0.74
C LEU A 49 0.82 1.74 1.65
N ARG A 50 1.43 1.07 2.63
CA ARG A 50 2.53 1.64 3.41
C ARG A 50 3.82 1.52 2.61
N VAL A 51 4.47 2.65 2.37
CA VAL A 51 5.74 2.74 1.64
C VAL A 51 6.82 3.31 2.55
N SER A 52 8.06 2.87 2.37
CA SER A 52 9.18 3.40 3.12
C SER A 52 10.50 3.34 2.36
N HIS A 53 11.39 4.28 2.63
CA HIS A 53 12.79 4.21 2.24
C HIS A 53 13.50 3.14 3.11
N PRO A 54 14.09 2.08 2.54
CA PRO A 54 14.72 1.01 3.32
C PRO A 54 15.81 1.50 4.30
N ASP A 55 16.60 2.48 3.87
CA ASP A 55 17.70 3.03 4.67
C ASP A 55 17.31 4.19 5.61
N SER A 56 16.02 4.52 5.72
CA SER A 56 15.56 5.60 6.59
C SER A 56 14.33 5.19 7.40
N ALA A 57 14.52 5.10 8.73
CA ALA A 57 13.45 4.77 9.66
C ALA A 57 12.35 5.85 9.77
N ARG A 58 12.55 7.03 9.17
CA ARG A 58 11.62 8.16 9.24
C ARG A 58 10.92 8.48 7.92
N ALA A 59 11.42 7.96 6.80
CA ALA A 59 10.81 8.18 5.50
C ALA A 59 9.77 7.09 5.23
N ILE A 60 8.61 7.24 5.88
CA ILE A 60 7.46 6.35 5.76
C ILE A 60 6.27 7.18 5.33
N GLU A 61 5.48 6.65 4.41
CA GLU A 61 4.23 7.28 3.96
C GLU A 61 3.14 6.22 3.74
N ASP A 62 1.89 6.59 3.95
CA ASP A 62 0.74 5.74 3.66
C ASP A 62 0.00 6.28 2.44
N VAL A 63 -0.26 5.41 1.46
CA VAL A 63 -0.91 5.76 0.20
C VAL A 63 -2.27 5.07 0.11
N ALA A 64 -3.34 5.86 0.16
CA ALA A 64 -4.70 5.40 -0.07
C ALA A 64 -5.00 5.29 -1.56
N CYS A 65 -5.95 4.43 -1.91
CA CYS A 65 -6.50 4.31 -3.25
C CYS A 65 -7.99 4.65 -3.22
N GLU A 66 -8.37 5.78 -3.80
CA GLU A 66 -9.75 6.25 -3.83
C GLU A 66 -10.38 6.01 -5.20
N ARG A 67 -11.54 5.35 -5.23
CA ARG A 67 -12.33 5.22 -6.44
C ARG A 67 -12.89 6.58 -6.87
N ARG A 68 -12.69 6.93 -8.13
CA ARG A 68 -13.26 8.12 -8.79
C ARG A 68 -14.27 7.67 -9.85
N ARG A 69 -14.83 8.64 -10.58
CA ARG A 69 -15.87 8.39 -11.59
C ARG A 69 -15.39 7.48 -12.74
N HIS A 70 -14.11 7.57 -13.12
CA HIS A 70 -13.55 6.85 -14.27
C HIS A 70 -12.26 6.07 -13.97
N ASP A 71 -11.59 6.36 -12.85
CA ASP A 71 -10.29 5.80 -12.49
C ASP A 71 -10.16 5.63 -10.96
N HIS A 72 -8.96 5.30 -10.51
CA HIS A 72 -8.60 5.30 -9.09
C HIS A 72 -7.48 6.29 -8.82
N ALA A 73 -7.66 7.16 -7.85
CA ALA A 73 -6.68 8.15 -7.43
C ALA A 73 -5.84 7.61 -6.28
N PHE A 74 -4.54 7.86 -6.32
CA PHE A 74 -3.62 7.59 -5.22
C PHE A 74 -3.35 8.86 -4.44
N ILE A 75 -3.52 8.80 -3.11
CA ILE A 75 -3.42 9.96 -2.23
C ILE A 75 -2.53 9.59 -1.05
N ALA A 76 -1.55 10.44 -0.75
CA ALA A 76 -0.72 10.31 0.44
C ALA A 76 -1.53 10.62 1.71
N SER A 77 -1.07 10.17 2.89
CA SER A 77 -1.77 10.41 4.16
C SER A 77 -1.91 11.90 4.48
N CYS A 78 -1.00 12.74 3.98
CA CYS A 78 -1.05 14.19 4.06
C CYS A 78 -2.04 14.86 3.08
N GLY A 79 -2.82 14.08 2.32
CA GLY A 79 -3.82 14.57 1.37
C GLY A 79 -3.26 14.96 -0.01
N ILE A 80 -1.96 14.76 -0.25
CA ILE A 80 -1.34 15.06 -1.55
C ILE A 80 -1.79 14.04 -2.60
N TYR A 81 -2.31 14.55 -3.72
CA TYR A 81 -2.62 13.75 -4.88
C TYR A 81 -1.35 13.31 -5.62
N LEU A 82 -1.15 12.00 -5.71
CA LEU A 82 0.04 11.40 -6.33
C LEU A 82 -0.19 11.08 -7.80
N GLY A 83 -1.39 10.65 -8.16
CA GLY A 83 -1.72 10.30 -9.55
C GLY A 83 -2.87 9.32 -9.63
N THR A 84 -3.00 8.66 -10.77
CA THR A 84 -4.10 7.73 -11.04
C THR A 84 -3.61 6.32 -11.32
N SER A 85 -4.53 5.36 -11.32
CA SER A 85 -4.32 4.00 -11.80
C SER A 85 -3.82 3.92 -13.24
N ASP A 86 -4.17 4.89 -14.07
CA ASP A 86 -3.85 4.91 -15.51
C ASP A 86 -2.44 5.45 -15.78
N SER A 87 -1.87 6.16 -14.80
CA SER A 87 -0.55 6.80 -14.86
C SER A 87 0.43 6.19 -13.86
N ILE A 88 0.34 4.87 -13.64
CA ILE A 88 0.96 4.19 -12.49
C ILE A 88 2.47 4.38 -12.37
N LYS A 89 3.20 4.41 -13.49
CA LYS A 89 4.65 4.65 -13.51
C LYS A 89 5.02 6.04 -13.02
N LEU A 90 4.26 7.05 -13.43
CA LEU A 90 4.44 8.42 -12.97
C LEU A 90 4.07 8.56 -11.49
N THR A 91 2.99 7.90 -11.06
CA THR A 91 2.60 7.82 -9.65
C THR A 91 3.72 7.18 -8.81
N ALA A 92 4.28 6.06 -9.25
CA ALA A 92 5.39 5.39 -8.56
C ALA A 92 6.63 6.29 -8.45
N LYS A 93 7.00 7.02 -9.52
CA LYS A 93 8.09 8.00 -9.47
C LYS A 93 7.84 9.07 -8.41
N LYS A 94 6.62 9.63 -8.34
CA LYS A 94 6.28 10.66 -7.34
C LYS A 94 6.33 10.12 -5.92
N VAL A 95 5.87 8.90 -5.70
CA VAL A 95 5.97 8.23 -4.39
C VAL A 95 7.43 8.00 -4.00
N ALA A 96 8.26 7.51 -4.92
CA ALA A 96 9.70 7.34 -4.69
C ALA A 96 10.39 8.66 -4.33
N TRP A 97 10.05 9.74 -5.03
CA TRP A 97 10.53 11.08 -4.69
C TRP A 97 10.03 11.54 -3.31
N LEU A 98 8.76 11.28 -2.97
CA LEU A 98 8.17 11.65 -1.68
C LEU A 98 8.87 10.96 -0.50
N VAL A 99 9.23 9.69 -0.63
CA VAL A 99 10.00 8.96 0.39
C VAL A 99 11.52 9.15 0.25
N GLY A 100 11.96 9.94 -0.72
CA GLY A 100 13.37 10.32 -0.91
C GLY A 100 14.29 9.21 -1.43
N THR A 101 13.77 8.17 -2.10
CA THR A 101 14.65 7.15 -2.72
C THR A 101 15.25 7.60 -4.05
N ILE A 102 14.70 8.66 -4.64
CA ILE A 102 15.22 9.28 -5.86
C ILE A 102 15.21 10.81 -5.75
N ASP A 103 16.16 11.44 -6.42
CA ASP A 103 16.17 12.88 -6.64
C ASP A 103 15.16 13.30 -7.73
N ARG A 104 14.83 14.60 -7.75
CA ARG A 104 13.78 15.20 -8.59
C ARG A 104 14.07 15.12 -10.10
#